data_AF-A0A3S2CD85-F1
#
_entry.id   AF-A0A3S2CD85-F1
#
_cell.length_a   1.000
_cell.length_b   1.000
_cell.length_c   1.000
_cell.angle_alpha   90.00
_cell.angle_beta   90.00
_cell.angle_gamma   90.00
#
_symmetry.space_group_name_H-M   'P 1'
#
loop_
_entity.id
_entity.type
_entity.pdbx_description
1 polymer ?
#
loop_
_entity_poly.entity_id
_entity_poly.type
_entity_poly.pdbx_seq_one_letter_code
_entity_poly.pdbx_strand_id
1 'polypeptide(L)' 'KPEMLMELLGVTPGAVTVFGIINDTANRVKLVLDKDLMEHAVINGHPLTNEATTSIAASDLIRFVEATGHDAAILKVSA' A
#
# COMPACT_ATOMS: atom_id res chain seq x y z
N LYS A 1 2.71 4.72 -15.74
CA LYS A 1 3.47 3.84 -16.68
C LYS A 1 4.35 2.90 -15.84
N PRO A 2 4.68 1.69 -16.30
CA PRO A 2 5.41 0.69 -15.51
C PRO A 2 6.71 1.22 -14.87
N GLU A 3 7.39 2.13 -15.55
CA GLU A 3 8.66 2.73 -15.11
C GLU A 3 8.47 3.55 -13.82
N MET A 4 7.30 4.18 -13.64
CA MET A 4 6.98 4.94 -12.43
C MET A 4 6.76 4.05 -11.20
N LEU A 5 6.37 2.78 -11.38
CA LEU A 5 6.20 1.87 -10.24
C LEU A 5 7.55 1.55 -9.60
N MET A 6 8.58 1.35 -10.42
CA MET A 6 9.93 1.14 -9.93
C MET A 6 10.50 2.41 -9.32
N GLU A 7 10.31 3.56 -9.98
CA GLU A 7 10.79 4.87 -9.51
C GLU A 7 10.18 5.28 -8.17
N LEU A 8 8.87 5.10 -8.00
CA LEU A 8 8.12 5.62 -6.84
C LEU A 8 7.97 4.58 -5.73
N LEU A 9 7.75 3.32 -6.09
CA LEU A 9 7.35 2.27 -5.15
C LEU A 9 8.35 1.12 -5.09
N GLY A 10 9.42 1.14 -5.90
CA GLY A 10 10.47 0.12 -5.89
C GLY A 10 10.00 -1.29 -6.31
N VAL A 11 8.88 -1.39 -7.03
CA VAL A 11 8.27 -2.67 -7.42
C VAL A 11 8.06 -2.78 -8.92
N THR A 12 8.11 -4.01 -9.42
CA THR A 12 7.76 -4.36 -10.79
C THR A 12 6.26 -4.58 -10.97
N PRO A 13 5.72 -4.44 -12.19
CA PRO A 13 4.35 -4.85 -12.49
C PRO A 13 4.11 -6.31 -12.06
N GLY A 14 3.00 -6.56 -11.35
CA GLY A 14 2.67 -7.89 -10.80
C GLY A 14 3.18 -8.13 -9.37
N ALA A 15 4.08 -7.29 -8.85
CA ALA A 15 4.50 -7.29 -7.44
C ALA A 15 4.00 -6.05 -6.69
N VAL A 16 3.02 -5.33 -7.25
CA VAL A 16 2.46 -4.10 -6.67
C VAL A 16 1.82 -4.41 -5.32
N THR A 17 2.14 -3.60 -4.33
CA THR A 17 1.73 -3.80 -2.95
C THR A 17 1.68 -2.49 -2.20
N VAL A 18 0.76 -2.39 -1.23
CA VAL A 18 0.64 -1.23 -0.33
C VAL A 18 1.94 -0.97 0.45
N PHE A 19 2.71 -2.02 0.75
CA PHE A 19 3.98 -1.90 1.45
C PHE A 19 5.06 -1.18 0.64
N GLY A 20 4.89 -1.04 -0.68
CA GLY A 20 5.83 -0.31 -1.55
C GLY A 20 5.91 1.19 -1.24
N ILE A 21 4.93 1.73 -0.50
CA ILE A 21 4.91 3.15 -0.11
C ILE A 21 6.12 3.55 0.76
N ILE A 22 6.77 2.58 1.43
CA ILE A 22 8.02 2.83 2.17
C ILE A 22 9.16 3.30 1.27
N ASN A 23 9.11 3.00 -0.03
CA ASN A 23 10.13 3.41 -0.99
C ASN A 23 9.89 4.84 -1.51
N ASP A 24 8.70 5.41 -1.34
CA ASP A 24 8.36 6.77 -1.77
C ASP A 24 8.83 7.82 -0.76
N THR A 25 10.15 7.91 -0.55
CA THR A 25 10.74 8.86 0.42
C THR A 25 10.50 10.33 0.10
N ALA A 26 10.03 10.64 -1.11
CA ALA A 26 9.68 11.99 -1.56
C ALA A 26 8.18 12.31 -1.44
N ASN A 27 7.36 11.40 -0.90
CA ASN A 27 5.91 11.54 -0.72
C ASN A 27 5.17 11.98 -2.00
N ARG A 28 5.55 11.41 -3.14
CA ARG A 28 4.99 11.74 -4.46
C ARG A 28 3.70 10.97 -4.77
N VAL A 29 3.41 9.91 -4.03
CA VAL A 29 2.26 9.03 -4.19
C VAL A 29 1.19 9.39 -3.16
N LYS A 30 -0.06 9.50 -3.63
CA LYS A 30 -1.22 9.60 -2.75
C LYS A 30 -1.84 8.22 -2.59
N LEU A 31 -1.92 7.76 -1.34
CA LEU A 31 -2.52 6.47 -1.04
C LEU A 31 -4.03 6.60 -0.84
N VAL A 32 -4.77 5.79 -1.58
CA VAL A 32 -6.22 5.62 -1.40
C VAL A 32 -6.46 4.17 -1.00
N LEU A 33 -7.15 3.96 0.12
CA LEU A 33 -7.58 2.66 0.59
C LEU A 33 -9.08 2.53 0.39
N ASP A 34 -9.53 1.43 -0.20
CA ASP A 34 -10.96 1.19 -0.40
C ASP A 34 -11.66 1.00 0.95
N LYS A 35 -12.83 1.62 1.10
CA LYS A 35 -13.56 1.60 2.36
C LYS A 35 -13.91 0.16 2.77
N ASP A 36 -14.44 -0.64 1.85
CA ASP A 36 -14.89 -2.00 2.13
C ASP A 36 -13.69 -2.90 2.49
N LEU A 37 -12.53 -2.68 1.85
CA LEU A 37 -11.28 -3.35 2.24
C LEU A 37 -10.93 -3.08 3.71
N MET A 38 -11.07 -1.83 4.16
CA MET A 38 -10.73 -1.42 5.52
C MET A 38 -11.74 -1.89 6.58
N GLU A 39 -12.87 -2.48 6.20
CA GLU A 39 -13.81 -3.11 7.13
C GLU A 39 -13.32 -4.48 7.62
N HIS A 40 -12.34 -5.09 6.95
CA HIS A 40 -11.74 -6.34 7.39
C HIS A 40 -10.76 -6.12 8.54
N ALA A 41 -10.79 -7.00 9.54
CA ALA A 41 -9.85 -6.93 10.66
C ALA A 41 -8.38 -7.13 10.24
N VAL A 42 -8.16 -7.97 9.21
CA VAL A 42 -6.83 -8.33 8.70
C VAL A 42 -6.78 -8.06 7.20
N ILE A 43 -5.73 -7.38 6.77
CA ILE A 43 -5.39 -7.11 5.37
C ILE A 43 -4.18 -7.96 4.99
N ASN A 44 -4.17 -8.45 3.76
CA ASN A 44 -3.06 -9.21 3.21
C ASN A 44 -2.41 -8.41 2.07
N GLY A 45 -1.08 -8.45 2.01
CA GLY A 45 -0.32 -7.85 0.93
C GLY A 45 1.01 -8.54 0.72
N HIS A 46 1.59 -8.37 -0.46
CA HIS A 46 2.92 -8.89 -0.79
C HIS A 46 4.00 -8.05 -0.09
N PRO A 47 4.96 -8.63 0.65
CA PRO A 47 6.02 -7.88 1.32
C PRO A 47 7.13 -7.50 0.34
N LEU A 48 6.81 -6.69 -0.67
CA LEU A 48 7.70 -6.24 -1.76
C LEU A 48 8.18 -7.37 -2.71
N THR A 49 7.74 -8.62 -2.48
CA THR A 49 7.95 -9.78 -3.33
C THR A 49 6.65 -10.57 -3.46
N ASN A 50 6.40 -11.16 -4.63
CA ASN A 50 5.23 -12.00 -4.89
C ASN A 50 5.40 -13.45 -4.39
N GLU A 51 6.55 -13.81 -3.83
CA GLU A 51 6.83 -15.14 -3.28
C GLU A 51 6.26 -15.33 -1.87
N ALA A 52 5.75 -14.27 -1.24
CA ALA A 52 5.22 -14.29 0.11
C ALA A 52 3.95 -13.44 0.26
N THR A 53 3.24 -13.64 1.37
CA THR A 53 2.07 -12.85 1.79
C THR A 53 2.24 -12.47 3.26
N THR A 54 2.06 -11.18 3.56
CA THR A 54 2.04 -10.64 4.92
C THR A 54 0.62 -10.29 5.31
N SER A 55 0.21 -10.76 6.49
CA SER A 55 -1.05 -10.40 7.14
C SER A 55 -0.79 -9.31 8.19
N ILE A 56 -1.60 -8.26 8.19
CA ILE A 56 -1.50 -7.13 9.13
C ILE A 56 -2.90 -6.69 9.54
N ALA A 57 -3.08 -6.18 10.77
CA ALA A 57 -4.36 -5.58 11.13
C ALA A 57 -4.62 -4.32 10.29
N ALA A 58 -5.88 -4.07 9.90
CA ALA A 58 -6.22 -2.88 9.11
C ALA A 58 -5.79 -1.57 9.81
N SER A 59 -5.91 -1.51 11.15
CA SER A 59 -5.43 -0.38 11.94
C SER A 59 -3.91 -0.23 11.94
N ASP A 60 -3.17 -1.33 11.85
CA ASP A 60 -1.70 -1.31 11.77
C ASP A 60 -1.22 -0.92 10.38
N LEU A 61 -2.00 -1.25 9.33
CA LEU A 61 -1.73 -0.73 7.98
C LEU A 61 -1.79 0.80 7.94
N ILE A 62 -2.78 1.42 8.60
CA ILE A 62 -2.85 2.89 8.69
C ILE A 62 -1.62 3.44 9.40
N ARG A 63 -1.24 2.87 10.56
CA ARG A 63 -0.04 3.28 11.29
C ARG A 63 1.24 3.13 10.47
N PHE A 64 1.34 2.07 9.68
CA PHE A 64 2.47 1.85 8.78
C PHE A 64 2.56 2.98 7.75
N VAL A 65 1.44 3.36 7.11
CA VAL A 65 1.39 4.45 6.13
C VAL A 65 1.78 5.79 6.77
N GLU A 66 1.25 6.09 7.96
CA GLU A 66 1.62 7.29 8.71
C GLU A 66 3.12 7.30 9.06
N ALA A 67 3.68 6.16 9.45
CA ALA A 67 5.10 6.02 9.76
C ALA A 67 6.01 6.19 8.54
N THR A 68 5.51 5.96 7.32
CA THR A 68 6.24 6.30 6.08
C THR A 68 6.09 7.76 5.67
N GLY A 69 5.45 8.60 6.49
CA GLY A 69 5.23 10.02 6.19
C GLY A 69 4.10 10.29 5.19
N HIS A 70 3.22 9.31 5.00
CA HIS A 70 2.09 9.39 4.08
C HIS A 70 0.76 9.42 4.85
N ASP A 71 -0.26 10.00 4.23
CA ASP A 71 -1.65 9.89 4.70
C ASP A 71 -2.43 8.94 3.78
N ALA A 72 -3.34 8.16 4.38
CA ALA A 72 -4.27 7.30 3.65
C ALA A 72 -5.65 7.96 3.52
N ALA A 73 -6.12 8.17 2.29
CA ALA A 73 -7.51 8.54 2.05
C ALA A 73 -8.37 7.28 1.99
N ILE A 74 -9.29 7.10 2.94
CA ILE A 74 -10.23 5.97 2.93
C ILE A 74 -11.49 6.39 2.17
N LEU A 75 -11.71 5.81 0.99
CA LEU A 75 -12.80 6.17 0.07
C LEU A 75 -13.52 4.92 -0.43
N LYS A 76 -14.84 5.00 -0.65
CA LYS A 76 -15.56 3.94 -1.39
C LYS A 76 -15.23 4.09 -2.87
N VAL A 77 -14.35 3.23 -3.38
CA VAL A 77 -13.89 3.23 -4.78
C VAL A 77 -14.27 1.94 -5.51
N SER A 78 -14.60 0.88 -4.78
CA SER A 78 -15.27 -0.30 -5.32
C SER A 78 -16.74 -0.01 -5.65
N ALA A 79 -17.30 -0.73 -6.64
CA ALA A 79 -18.69 -0.60 -7.09
C ALA A 79 -19.71 -1.13 -6.06
#